data_AF-A0A7G2TEU4-F1
#
_entry.id   AF-A0A7G2TEU4-F1
#
_cell.length_a   1.000
_cell.length_b   1.000
_cell.length_c   1.000
_cell.angle_alpha   90.00
_cell.angle_beta   90.00
_cell.angle_gamma   90.00
#
_symmetry.space_group_name_H-M   'P 1'
#
loop_
_entity.id
_entity.type
_entity.pdbx_description
1 polymer ?
#
loop_
_entity_poly.entity_id
_entity_poly.type
_entity_poly.pdbx_seq_one_letter_code
_entity_poly.pdbx_strand_id
1 'polypeptide(L)'
;MLFALVLPAFAPAFVMADPATLEVVSASETWLFDEATCGDVRELFRVDPSVASDMPDGDVVSMLFVFAYVKGYAAASGEDYSVALSRLGAYCEAHPEAHWTAGP
;
A
#
# COMPACT_ATOMS: atom_id res chain seq x y z
N MET A 1 -42.65 8.09 -25.68
CA MET A 1 -42.26 8.34 -24.28
C MET A 1 -40.93 7.63 -24.05
N LEU A 2 -39.83 8.35 -23.89
CA LEU A 2 -38.54 7.82 -23.48
C LEU A 2 -38.22 8.44 -22.11
N PHE A 3 -38.32 7.63 -21.06
CA PHE A 3 -37.89 7.99 -19.71
C PHE A 3 -36.35 7.89 -19.67
N ALA A 4 -35.67 9.04 -19.62
CA ALA A 4 -34.26 9.08 -19.27
C ALA A 4 -34.15 8.94 -17.75
N LEU A 5 -33.72 7.75 -17.30
CA LEU A 5 -33.31 7.50 -15.92
C LEU A 5 -31.98 8.21 -15.67
N VAL A 6 -32.06 9.40 -15.07
CA VAL A 6 -30.88 10.07 -14.49
C VAL A 6 -30.62 9.43 -13.14
N LEU A 7 -29.70 8.48 -13.09
CA LEU A 7 -29.13 7.99 -11.84
C LEU A 7 -28.40 9.15 -11.15
N PRO A 8 -28.68 9.47 -9.88
CA PRO A 8 -27.81 10.36 -9.13
C PRO A 8 -26.46 9.66 -8.95
N ALA A 9 -25.44 10.16 -9.64
CA ALA A 9 -24.06 9.81 -9.36
C ALA A 9 -23.71 10.34 -7.97
N PHE A 10 -23.93 9.52 -6.94
CA PHE A 10 -23.31 9.70 -5.64
C PHE A 10 -21.81 9.42 -5.78
N ALA A 11 -21.09 10.34 -6.41
CA ALA A 11 -19.65 10.45 -6.18
C ALA A 11 -19.54 11.05 -4.76
N PRO A 12 -18.98 10.33 -3.77
CA PRO A 12 -18.66 10.97 -2.52
C PRO A 12 -17.77 12.17 -2.84
N ALA A 13 -18.24 13.37 -2.51
CA ALA A 13 -17.43 14.57 -2.59
C ALA A 13 -16.35 14.40 -1.52
N PHE A 14 -15.21 13.83 -1.91
CA PHE A 14 -13.99 13.91 -1.11
C PHE A 14 -13.72 15.40 -0.96
N VAL A 15 -14.05 15.95 0.21
CA VAL A 15 -13.60 17.29 0.59
C VAL A 15 -12.09 17.17 0.66
N MET A 16 -11.44 17.63 -0.40
CA MET A 16 -9.99 17.79 -0.41
C MET A 16 -9.66 18.67 0.79
N ALA A 17 -8.84 18.16 1.71
CA ALA A 17 -8.25 19.01 2.73
C ALA A 17 -7.58 20.19 2.02
N ASP A 18 -7.85 21.41 2.48
CA ASP A 18 -7.15 22.59 1.97
C ASP A 18 -5.65 22.36 2.19
N PRO A 19 -4.80 22.37 1.15
CA PRO A 19 -3.36 22.16 1.30
C PRO A 19 -2.73 23.12 2.32
N ALA A 20 -3.31 24.30 2.53
CA ALA A 20 -2.88 25.28 3.52
C ALA A 20 -3.20 24.88 4.98
N THR A 21 -4.13 23.95 5.18
CA THR A 21 -4.51 23.38 6.48
C THR A 21 -3.84 22.05 6.77
N LEU A 22 -3.15 21.47 5.78
CA LEU A 22 -2.27 20.33 6.00
C LEU A 22 -1.02 20.82 6.72
N GLU A 23 -1.08 20.88 8.05
CA GLU A 23 0.14 20.83 8.84
C GLU A 23 0.78 19.48 8.55
N VAL A 24 1.76 19.47 7.65
CA VAL A 24 2.69 18.36 7.54
C VAL A 24 3.30 18.25 8.92
N VAL A 25 2.94 17.20 9.67
CA VAL A 25 3.63 16.82 10.90
C VAL A 25 5.01 16.36 10.46
N SER A 26 5.86 17.34 10.21
CA SER A 26 7.24 17.23 9.82
C SER A 26 8.03 17.27 11.12
N ALA A 27 8.81 16.20 11.32
CA ALA A 27 9.81 15.97 12.36
C ALA A 27 9.35 15.07 13.53
N SER A 28 9.73 13.79 13.45
CA SER A 28 11.01 13.36 14.06
C SER A 28 11.20 11.84 14.11
N GLU A 29 10.25 11.03 13.64
CA GLU A 29 10.45 9.59 13.54
C GLU A 29 10.63 9.23 12.07
N THR A 30 11.84 8.78 11.72
CA THR A 30 12.07 8.09 10.46
C THR A 30 11.03 6.99 10.35
N TRP A 31 10.16 7.08 9.35
CA TRP A 31 9.14 6.08 9.12
C TRP A 31 9.84 4.75 8.84
N LEU A 32 9.41 3.66 9.50
CA LEU A 32 10.08 2.36 9.42
C LEU A 32 10.37 1.91 7.97
N PHE A 33 9.42 2.12 7.07
CA PHE A 33 9.53 1.75 5.66
C PHE A 33 10.36 2.72 4.79
N ASP A 34 10.79 3.87 5.29
CA ASP A 34 11.68 4.78 4.53
C ASP A 34 13.12 4.26 4.49
N GLU A 35 13.52 3.46 5.48
CA GLU A 35 14.85 2.84 5.57
C GLU A 35 14.81 1.32 5.54
N ALA A 36 13.61 0.72 5.44
CA ALA A 36 13.45 -0.73 5.50
C ALA A 36 14.20 -1.43 4.34
N THR A 37 14.87 -2.50 4.71
CA THR A 37 15.43 -3.43 3.73
C THR A 37 14.39 -4.45 3.33
N CYS A 38 14.64 -5.14 2.23
CA CYS A 38 13.85 -6.29 1.81
C CYS A 38 13.81 -7.38 2.88
N GLY A 39 14.89 -7.56 3.66
CA GLY A 39 14.94 -8.48 4.80
C GLY A 39 13.92 -8.13 5.90
N ASP A 40 13.67 -6.84 6.11
CA ASP A 40 12.76 -6.36 7.15
C ASP A 40 11.29 -6.59 6.78
N VAL A 41 10.95 -6.55 5.49
CA VAL A 41 9.55 -6.59 5.02
C VAL A 41 9.15 -7.89 4.30
N ARG A 42 10.09 -8.79 4.00
CA ARG A 42 9.83 -9.98 3.15
C ARG A 42 8.65 -10.85 3.63
N GLU A 43 8.47 -10.98 4.95
CA GLU A 43 7.39 -11.79 5.49
C GLU A 43 6.02 -11.11 5.32
N LEU A 44 5.99 -9.77 5.22
CA LEU A 44 4.76 -9.01 5.00
C LEU A 44 4.16 -9.25 3.61
N PHE A 45 4.97 -9.65 2.62
CA PHE A 45 4.48 -10.07 1.29
C PHE A 45 3.75 -11.42 1.31
N ARG A 46 3.89 -12.19 2.40
CA ARG A 46 3.39 -13.57 2.52
C ARG A 46 2.23 -13.71 3.51
N VAL A 47 1.83 -12.63 4.16
CA VAL A 47 0.74 -12.66 5.15
C VAL A 47 -0.60 -12.87 4.44
N ASP A 48 -1.38 -13.83 4.93
CA ASP A 48 -2.79 -13.95 4.55
C ASP A 48 -3.60 -12.85 5.27
N PRO A 49 -4.22 -11.89 4.56
CA PRO A 49 -5.02 -10.86 5.20
C PRO A 49 -6.19 -11.40 6.04
N SER A 50 -6.59 -12.66 5.84
CA SER A 50 -7.64 -13.30 6.64
C SER A 50 -7.27 -13.48 8.11
N VAL A 51 -5.98 -13.50 8.45
CA VAL A 51 -5.49 -13.65 9.84
C VAL A 51 -5.12 -12.32 10.50
N ALA A 52 -5.37 -11.19 9.82
CA ALA A 52 -5.01 -9.86 10.33
C ALA A 52 -5.67 -9.52 11.68
N SER A 53 -6.83 -10.10 12.00
CA SER A 53 -7.51 -9.90 13.28
C SER A 53 -6.74 -10.44 14.50
N ASP A 54 -5.82 -11.38 14.27
CA ASP A 54 -5.07 -12.07 15.32
C ASP A 54 -3.65 -11.48 15.49
N MET A 55 -3.30 -10.46 14.70
CA MET A 55 -1.99 -9.80 14.70
C MET A 55 -1.99 -8.56 15.61
N PRO A 56 -0.84 -8.18 16.20
CA PRO A 56 -0.69 -6.89 16.85
C PRO A 56 -0.99 -5.72 15.90
N ASP A 57 -1.62 -4.66 16.39
CA ASP A 57 -2.02 -3.50 15.56
C ASP A 57 -0.88 -2.93 14.71
N GLY A 58 0.34 -2.85 15.26
CA GLY A 58 1.52 -2.38 14.54
C GLY A 58 1.90 -3.26 13.33
N ASP A 59 1.73 -4.57 13.45
CA ASP A 59 2.00 -5.53 12.37
C ASP A 59 0.90 -5.47 11.30
N VAL A 60 -0.35 -5.25 11.72
CA VAL A 60 -1.47 -5.02 10.80
C VAL A 60 -1.23 -3.76 9.97
N VAL A 61 -0.82 -2.66 10.59
CA VAL A 61 -0.51 -1.41 9.89
C VAL A 61 0.63 -1.62 8.88
N SER A 62 1.70 -2.32 9.29
CA SER A 62 2.84 -2.64 8.45
C SER A 62 2.45 -3.49 7.22
N MET A 63 1.64 -4.53 7.42
CA MET A 63 1.09 -5.37 6.34
C MET A 63 0.21 -4.53 5.39
N LEU A 64 -0.72 -3.74 5.93
CA LEU A 64 -1.62 -2.90 5.12
C LEU A 64 -0.85 -1.89 4.27
N PHE A 65 0.23 -1.32 4.81
CA PHE A 65 1.10 -0.40 4.09
C PHE A 65 1.78 -1.08 2.89
N VAL A 66 2.39 -2.26 3.10
CA VAL A 66 2.99 -3.04 1.99
C VAL A 66 1.93 -3.37 0.93
N PHE A 67 0.74 -3.82 1.33
CA PHE A 67 -0.33 -4.13 0.38
C PHE A 67 -0.82 -2.91 -0.39
N ALA A 68 -0.93 -1.76 0.26
CA ALA A 68 -1.29 -0.51 -0.40
C ALA A 68 -0.23 -0.09 -1.43
N TYR A 69 1.06 -0.20 -1.07
CA TYR A 69 2.16 0.06 -1.98
C TYR A 69 2.09 -0.86 -3.21
N VAL A 70 1.96 -2.18 -3.01
CA VAL A 70 1.91 -3.16 -4.10
C VAL A 70 0.69 -2.92 -5.01
N LYS A 71 -0.48 -2.56 -4.46
CA LYS A 71 -1.66 -2.18 -5.25
C LYS A 71 -1.38 -0.94 -6.12
N GLY A 72 -0.76 0.08 -5.54
CA GLY A 72 -0.39 1.30 -6.27
C GLY A 72 0.63 1.01 -7.38
N TYR A 73 1.64 0.21 -7.07
CA TYR A 73 2.65 -0.24 -8.04
C TYR A 73 2.02 -1.02 -9.19
N ALA A 74 1.17 -2.02 -8.89
CA ALA A 74 0.47 -2.83 -9.90
C ALA A 74 -0.42 -1.98 -10.82
N ALA A 75 -1.15 -1.03 -10.24
CA ALA A 75 -1.99 -0.10 -11.00
C ALA A 75 -1.15 0.81 -11.93
N ALA A 76 0.02 1.27 -11.46
CA ALA A 76 0.92 2.11 -12.24
C ALA A 76 1.65 1.34 -13.34
N SER A 77 1.99 0.07 -13.11
CA SER A 77 2.65 -0.81 -14.09
C SER A 77 1.69 -1.51 -15.06
N GLY A 78 0.38 -1.48 -14.78
CA GLY A 78 -0.62 -2.23 -15.54
C GLY A 78 -0.58 -3.74 -15.28
N GLU A 79 0.01 -4.15 -14.16
CA GLU A 79 0.11 -5.55 -13.74
C GLU A 79 -1.07 -5.96 -12.85
N ASP A 80 -1.34 -7.27 -12.81
CA ASP A 80 -2.23 -7.82 -11.78
C ASP A 80 -1.58 -7.74 -10.39
N TYR A 81 -2.39 -7.43 -9.37
CA TYR A 81 -1.91 -7.29 -7.99
C TYR A 81 -1.18 -8.54 -7.51
N SER A 82 -1.69 -9.74 -7.79
CA SER A 82 -1.06 -10.98 -7.33
C SER A 82 0.29 -11.23 -7.99
N VAL A 83 0.44 -10.83 -9.25
CA VAL A 83 1.70 -10.88 -9.99
C VAL A 83 2.72 -9.91 -9.40
N ALA A 84 2.32 -8.66 -9.15
CA ALA A 84 3.19 -7.66 -8.53
C ALA A 84 3.61 -8.08 -7.11
N LEU A 85 2.67 -8.59 -6.30
CA LEU A 85 2.94 -9.09 -4.96
C LEU A 85 3.94 -10.23 -4.96
N SER A 86 3.74 -11.23 -5.84
CA SER A 86 4.66 -12.37 -5.97
C SER A 86 6.04 -11.94 -6.45
N ARG A 87 6.11 -11.04 -7.44
CA ARG A 87 7.38 -10.56 -8.01
C ARG A 87 8.20 -9.75 -7.00
N LEU A 88 7.58 -8.81 -6.30
CA LEU A 88 8.25 -8.00 -5.28
C LEU A 88 8.66 -8.85 -4.07
N GLY A 89 7.81 -9.79 -3.66
CA GLY A 89 8.16 -10.76 -2.61
C GLY A 89 9.37 -11.62 -3.00
N ALA A 90 9.42 -12.11 -4.24
CA ALA A 90 10.56 -12.88 -4.75
C ALA A 90 11.84 -12.05 -4.86
N TYR A 91 11.74 -10.78 -5.28
CA TYR A 91 12.87 -9.84 -5.28
C TYR A 91 13.43 -9.66 -3.86
N CYS A 92 12.55 -9.42 -2.87
CA CYS A 92 13.00 -9.22 -1.50
C CYS A 92 13.52 -10.49 -0.81
N GLU A 93 13.10 -11.66 -1.26
CA GLU A 93 13.73 -12.93 -0.85
C GLU A 93 15.16 -13.08 -1.40
N ALA A 94 15.40 -12.64 -2.64
CA ALA A 94 16.70 -12.75 -3.30
C ALA A 94 17.71 -11.67 -2.87
N HIS A 95 17.24 -10.49 -2.45
CA HIS A 95 18.06 -9.31 -2.15
C HIS A 95 17.75 -8.74 -0.75
N PRO A 96 18.00 -9.47 0.34
CA PRO A 96 17.57 -9.05 1.68
C PRO A 96 18.17 -7.72 2.14
N GLU A 97 19.34 -7.33 1.61
CA GLU A 97 20.02 -6.07 1.92
C GLU A 97 19.56 -4.87 1.08
N ALA A 98 18.80 -5.09 0.01
CA ALA A 98 18.32 -4.01 -0.84
C ALA A 98 17.21 -3.21 -0.15
N HIS A 99 17.07 -1.93 -0.49
CA HIS A 99 15.90 -1.16 -0.07
C HIS A 99 14.63 -1.79 -0.66
N TRP A 100 13.59 -1.97 0.15
CA TRP A 100 12.46 -2.82 -0.21
C TRP A 100 11.62 -2.31 -1.40
N THR A 101 11.61 -1.00 -1.65
CA THR A 101 10.94 -0.40 -2.81
C THR A 101 11.85 -0.24 -4.04
N ALA A 102 13.14 -0.58 -3.95
CA ALA A 102 14.07 -0.43 -5.07
C ALA A 102 13.62 -1.23 -6.31
N GLY A 103 12.92 -2.35 -6.08
CA GLY A 103 12.29 -3.16 -7.09
C GLY A 103 13.27 -3.83 -8.07
N PRO A 104 12.79 -4.84 -8.84
CA PRO A 104 13.45 -5.32 -10.05
C PRO A 104 13.27 -4.39 -11.25
#